data_AF-A0A7G9TG89-F1
#
_entry.id   AF-A0A7G9TG89-F1
#
_cell.length_a   1.000
_cell.length_b   1.000
_cell.length_c   1.000
_cell.angle_alpha   90.00
_cell.angle_beta   90.00
_cell.angle_gamma   90.00
#
_symmetry.space_group_name_H-M   'P 1'
#
loop_
_entity.id
_entity.type
_entity.pdbx_description
1 polymer ?
#
loop_
_entity_poly.entity_id
_entity_poly.type
_entity_poly.pdbx_seq_one_letter_code
_entity_poly.pdbx_strand_id
1 'polypeptide(L)'
;MVEDRSTGYVGTSSGHFSRAAAIREAKRKCVAMGGGNCKPVFDYKNNCAVMAETEPDSQGRTTAYYQDGRDVDEASKLAQAACMRAGGEPCKVVYSGCSYPVLVN
;
A
#
# COMPACT_ATOMS: atom_id res chain seq x y z
N MET A 1 -0.37 0.66 5.75
CA MET A 1 0.90 0.74 5.02
C MET A 1 1.77 1.81 5.65
N VAL A 2 3.08 1.59 5.65
CA VAL A 2 4.08 2.57 6.09
C VAL A 2 5.16 2.66 5.03
N GLU A 3 5.83 3.79 4.94
CA GLU A 3 6.87 4.05 3.96
C GLU A 3 8.01 4.82 4.61
N ASP A 4 9.24 4.48 4.24
CA ASP A 4 10.38 5.36 4.42
C ASP A 4 10.66 6.08 3.10
N ARG A 5 10.28 7.37 3.04
CA ARG A 5 10.41 8.19 1.83
C ARG A 5 11.87 8.42 1.39
N SER A 6 12.85 8.19 2.26
CA SER A 6 14.26 8.37 1.92
C SER A 6 14.83 7.18 1.15
N THR A 7 14.29 5.99 1.39
CA THR A 7 14.77 4.73 0.81
C THR A 7 13.77 4.05 -0.13
N GLY A 8 12.49 4.46 -0.08
CA GLY A 8 11.41 3.83 -0.84
C GLY A 8 10.88 2.53 -0.22
N TYR A 9 11.37 2.10 0.95
CA TYR A 9 10.90 0.86 1.57
C TYR A 9 9.47 0.99 2.09
N VAL A 10 8.58 0.11 1.61
CA VAL A 10 7.16 0.08 1.99
C VAL A 10 6.81 -1.16 2.81
N GLY A 11 6.35 -0.95 4.03
CA GLY A 11 5.81 -2.01 4.88
C GLY A 11 4.29 -2.11 4.81
N THR A 12 3.76 -3.30 4.56
CA THR A 12 2.30 -3.55 4.49
C THR A 12 1.83 -4.54 5.55
N SER A 13 0.62 -4.33 6.06
CA SER A 13 -0.04 -5.30 6.96
C SER A 13 -1.56 -5.18 6.86
N SER A 14 -2.26 -6.30 7.04
CA SER A 14 -3.71 -6.44 6.96
C SER A 14 -4.22 -7.44 8.00
N GLY A 15 -5.54 -7.46 8.26
CA GLY A 15 -6.17 -8.49 9.10
C GLY A 15 -5.95 -8.34 10.62
N HIS A 16 -5.49 -7.18 11.09
CA HIS A 16 -5.32 -6.93 12.52
C HIS A 16 -6.57 -6.32 13.17
N PHE A 17 -6.83 -6.67 14.43
CA PHE A 17 -7.94 -6.13 15.23
C PHE A 17 -7.83 -4.63 15.57
N SER A 18 -6.66 -4.03 15.43
CA SER A 18 -6.47 -2.60 15.68
C SER A 18 -5.50 -1.95 14.71
N ARG A 19 -5.74 -0.67 14.42
CA ARG A 19 -4.83 0.20 13.65
C ARG A 19 -3.41 0.15 14.22
N ALA A 20 -3.28 0.19 15.54
CA ALA A 20 -1.98 0.18 16.20
C ALA A 20 -1.21 -1.12 15.94
N ALA A 21 -1.87 -2.29 16.00
CA ALA A 21 -1.25 -3.57 15.67
C ALA A 21 -0.83 -3.64 14.19
N ALA A 22 -1.71 -3.19 13.27
CA ALA A 22 -1.39 -3.16 11.84
C ALA A 22 -0.19 -2.26 11.53
N ILE A 23 -0.13 -1.07 12.15
CA ILE A 23 1.00 -0.14 11.98
C ILE A 23 2.27 -0.74 12.56
N ARG A 24 2.23 -1.38 13.72
CA ARG A 24 3.43 -2.01 14.31
C ARG A 24 4.01 -3.08 13.39
N GLU A 25 3.17 -3.97 12.84
CA GLU A 25 3.64 -5.02 11.93
C GLU A 25 4.15 -4.44 10.60
N ALA A 26 3.44 -3.45 10.03
CA ALA A 26 3.89 -2.76 8.84
C ALA A 26 5.25 -2.08 9.06
N LYS A 27 5.45 -1.40 10.20
CA LYS A 27 6.76 -0.81 10.57
C LYS A 27 7.84 -1.87 10.71
N ARG A 28 7.55 -2.99 11.38
CA ARG A 28 8.51 -4.10 11.53
C ARG A 28 9.01 -4.59 10.17
N LYS A 29 8.11 -4.77 9.19
CA LYS A 29 8.47 -5.17 7.82
C LYS A 29 9.29 -4.11 7.09
N CYS A 30 8.90 -2.84 7.18
CA CYS A 30 9.66 -1.74 6.57
C CYS A 30 11.09 -1.64 7.12
N VAL A 31 11.24 -1.73 8.45
CA VAL A 31 12.56 -1.73 9.11
C VAL A 31 13.38 -2.96 8.72
N ALA A 32 12.74 -4.13 8.61
CA ALA A 32 13.42 -5.36 8.19
C ALA A 32 13.99 -5.29 6.75
N MET A 33 13.46 -4.40 5.90
CA MET A 33 14.02 -4.13 4.57
C MET A 33 15.14 -3.09 4.58
N GLY A 34 15.39 -2.42 5.71
CA GLY A 34 16.42 -1.38 5.85
C GLY A 34 15.88 0.03 6.01
N GLY A 35 14.56 0.22 6.12
CA GLY A 35 13.96 1.53 6.38
C GLY A 35 14.29 2.06 7.78
N GLY A 36 14.78 3.29 7.87
CA GLY A 36 15.12 3.95 9.13
C GLY A 36 14.01 4.86 9.66
N ASN A 37 13.18 5.42 8.77
CA ASN A 37 12.14 6.39 9.11
C ASN A 37 10.75 6.00 8.58
N CYS A 38 10.34 4.76 8.84
CA CYS A 38 9.05 4.21 8.38
C CYS A 38 7.84 4.92 9.02
N LYS A 39 7.09 5.70 8.24
CA LYS A 39 5.88 6.44 8.67
C LYS A 39 4.60 5.87 8.04
N PRO A 40 3.46 5.87 8.74
CA PRO A 40 2.18 5.51 8.14
C PRO A 40 1.83 6.43 6.96
N VAL A 41 1.45 5.83 5.83
CA VAL A 41 1.06 6.56 4.60
C VAL A 41 -0.34 6.23 4.13
N PHE A 42 -0.87 5.05 4.48
CA PHE A 42 -2.20 4.61 4.07
C PHE A 42 -2.78 3.64 5.10
N ASP A 43 -4.06 3.77 5.42
CA ASP A 43 -4.81 2.87 6.28
C ASP A 43 -6.18 2.58 5.69
N TYR A 44 -6.67 1.37 5.93
CA TYR A 44 -7.91 0.84 5.35
C TYR A 44 -8.55 -0.13 6.34
N LYS A 45 -9.89 -0.22 6.32
CA LYS A 45 -10.69 -1.01 7.26
C LYS A 45 -11.96 -1.49 6.59
N ASN A 46 -12.31 -2.77 6.79
CA ASN A 46 -13.50 -3.41 6.23
C ASN A 46 -13.53 -3.42 4.69
N ASN A 47 -12.36 -3.42 4.07
CA ASN A 47 -12.20 -3.31 2.62
C ASN A 47 -10.82 -3.87 2.19
N CYS A 48 -10.56 -3.81 0.88
CA CYS A 48 -9.29 -4.20 0.26
C CYS A 48 -8.50 -2.96 -0.14
N ALA A 49 -7.18 -3.02 0.02
CA ALA A 49 -6.25 -2.00 -0.42
C ALA A 49 -5.35 -2.52 -1.52
N VAL A 50 -5.02 -1.65 -2.46
CA VAL A 50 -4.11 -1.90 -3.58
C VAL A 50 -3.09 -0.77 -3.69
N MET A 51 -1.84 -1.14 -4.00
CA MET A 51 -0.76 -0.22 -4.37
C MET A 51 -0.41 -0.46 -5.83
N ALA A 52 -0.47 0.60 -6.63
CA ALA A 52 0.02 0.62 -7.99
C ALA A 52 1.22 1.57 -8.11
N GLU A 53 2.25 1.16 -8.85
CA GLU A 53 3.43 1.97 -9.12
C GLU A 53 3.54 2.29 -10.60
N THR A 54 4.09 3.46 -10.93
CA THR A 54 4.52 3.80 -12.28
C THR A 54 5.72 2.96 -12.68
N GLU A 55 6.00 2.85 -13.98
CA GLU A 55 7.34 2.47 -14.41
C GLU A 55 8.41 3.42 -13.82
N PRO A 56 9.65 2.94 -13.61
CA PRO A 56 10.74 3.78 -13.15
C PRO A 56 11.00 4.94 -14.12
N ASP A 57 11.19 6.16 -13.59
CA ASP A 57 11.63 7.31 -14.38
C ASP A 57 13.09 7.13 -14.87
N SER A 58 13.63 8.12 -15.60
CA SER A 58 15.02 8.09 -16.08
C SER A 58 16.08 8.03 -14.96
N GLN A 59 15.67 8.23 -13.70
CA GLN A 59 16.50 8.14 -12.50
C GLN A 59 16.20 6.86 -11.70
N GLY A 60 15.38 5.96 -12.24
CA GLY A 60 15.01 4.68 -11.60
C GLY A 60 13.99 4.82 -10.47
N ARG A 61 13.28 5.95 -10.36
CA ARG A 61 12.31 6.20 -9.29
C ARG A 61 10.89 5.86 -9.74
N THR A 62 10.14 5.15 -8.89
CA THR A 62 8.71 4.90 -9.10
C THR A 62 7.88 5.83 -8.20
N THR A 63 6.65 6.10 -8.61
CA THR A 63 5.65 6.77 -7.76
C THR A 63 4.55 5.78 -7.41
N ALA A 64 4.31 5.56 -6.11
CA ALA A 64 3.27 4.68 -5.61
C ALA A 64 1.94 5.41 -5.39
N TYR A 65 0.84 4.76 -5.78
CA TYR A 65 -0.53 5.21 -5.59
C TYR A 65 -1.32 4.15 -4.84
N TYR A 66 -1.98 4.58 -3.78
CA TYR A 66 -2.73 3.73 -2.86
C TYR A 66 -4.23 3.99 -3.02
N GLN A 67 -5.02 2.93 -3.16
CA GLN A 67 -6.48 3.02 -3.13
C GLN A 67 -7.07 1.84 -2.37
N ASP A 68 -8.26 2.05 -1.81
CA ASP A 68 -9.09 0.99 -1.27
C ASP A 68 -10.41 0.85 -2.02
N GLY A 69 -11.04 -0.31 -1.85
CA GLY A 69 -12.28 -0.70 -2.53
C GLY A 69 -12.93 -1.89 -1.84
N ARG A 70 -14.19 -2.16 -2.13
CA ARG A 70 -14.95 -3.25 -1.48
C ARG A 70 -14.30 -4.62 -1.68
N ASP A 71 -13.62 -4.78 -2.81
CA ASP A 71 -12.86 -5.93 -3.24
C ASP A 71 -11.55 -5.49 -3.93
N VAL A 72 -10.69 -6.46 -4.24
CA VAL A 72 -9.39 -6.19 -4.89
C VAL A 72 -9.58 -5.62 -6.30
N ASP A 73 -10.63 -5.99 -7.03
CA ASP A 73 -10.87 -5.57 -8.41
C ASP A 73 -11.24 -4.09 -8.48
N GLU A 74 -12.14 -3.63 -7.62
CA GLU A 74 -12.49 -2.22 -7.49
C GLU A 74 -11.27 -1.41 -7.07
N ALA A 75 -10.57 -1.83 -6.01
CA ALA A 75 -9.38 -1.15 -5.52
C ALA A 75 -8.29 -1.06 -6.60
N SER A 76 -8.10 -2.12 -7.40
CA SER A 76 -7.13 -2.16 -8.50
C SER A 76 -7.49 -1.19 -9.62
N LYS A 77 -8.76 -1.14 -10.03
CA LYS A 77 -9.24 -0.19 -11.05
C LYS A 77 -9.03 1.25 -10.59
N LEU A 78 -9.34 1.55 -9.32
CA LEU A 78 -9.13 2.87 -8.74
C LEU A 78 -7.64 3.23 -8.66
N ALA A 79 -6.80 2.32 -8.19
CA ALA A 79 -5.36 2.53 -8.05
C ALA A 79 -4.69 2.75 -9.42
N GLN A 80 -4.99 1.92 -10.41
CA GLN A 80 -4.48 2.05 -11.77
C GLN A 80 -4.94 3.35 -12.40
N ALA A 81 -6.23 3.68 -12.33
CA ALA A 81 -6.75 4.92 -12.88
C ALA A 81 -6.12 6.16 -12.22
N ALA A 82 -5.87 6.12 -10.91
CA ALA A 82 -5.17 7.19 -10.21
C ALA A 82 -3.70 7.33 -10.66
N CYS A 83 -3.00 6.21 -10.78
CA CYS A 83 -1.61 6.17 -11.24
C CYS A 83 -1.46 6.69 -12.68
N MET A 84 -2.31 6.21 -13.60
CA MET A 84 -2.28 6.59 -15.00
C MET A 84 -2.51 8.08 -15.22
N ARG A 85 -3.42 8.70 -14.46
CA ARG A 85 -3.70 10.14 -14.55
C ARG A 85 -2.52 11.01 -14.15
N ALA A 86 -1.61 10.50 -13.33
CA ALA A 86 -0.55 11.29 -12.72
C ALA A 86 0.84 11.05 -13.31
N GLY A 87 1.10 9.89 -13.93
CA GLY A 87 2.46 9.49 -14.36
C GLY A 87 2.62 8.91 -15.76
N GLY A 88 1.53 8.70 -16.51
CA GLY A 88 1.58 7.99 -17.80
C GLY A 88 1.67 6.47 -17.64
N GLU A 89 1.25 5.75 -18.69
CA GLU A 89 1.24 4.29 -18.72
C GLU A 89 2.62 3.69 -19.06
N PRO A 90 2.92 2.46 -18.60
CA PRO A 90 2.05 1.57 -17.82
C PRO A 90 2.20 1.71 -16.29
N CYS A 91 1.10 1.47 -15.58
CA CYS A 91 1.06 1.38 -14.11
C CYS A 91 0.86 -0.08 -13.69
N LYS A 92 1.64 -0.55 -12.72
CA LYS A 92 1.60 -1.94 -12.26
C LYS A 92 1.12 -2.04 -10.83
N VAL A 93 0.17 -2.93 -10.57
CA VAL A 93 -0.20 -3.31 -9.20
C VAL A 93 0.92 -4.14 -8.59
N VAL A 94 1.46 -3.67 -7.48
CA VAL A 94 2.60 -4.27 -6.77
C VAL A 94 2.22 -4.80 -5.39
N TYR A 95 1.07 -4.40 -4.87
CA TYR A 95 0.49 -4.97 -3.65
C TYR A 95 -1.03 -4.98 -3.71
N SER A 96 -1.64 -6.02 -3.17
CA SER A 96 -3.07 -6.06 -2.82
C SER A 96 -3.25 -6.77 -1.48
N GLY A 97 -4.24 -6.36 -0.69
CA GLY A 97 -4.54 -7.02 0.57
C GLY A 97 -5.82 -6.51 1.23
N CYS A 98 -6.59 -7.43 1.82
CA CYS A 98 -7.89 -7.13 2.43
C CYS A 98 -7.87 -7.21 3.96
N SER A 99 -8.71 -6.41 4.60
CA SER A 99 -8.92 -6.42 6.04
C SER A 99 -10.42 -6.41 6.35
N TYR A 100 -11.01 -7.60 6.31
CA TYR A 100 -12.43 -7.80 6.60
C TYR A 100 -12.71 -7.89 8.11
N PRO A 101 -13.94 -7.58 8.56
CA PRO A 101 -14.34 -7.78 9.93
C PRO A 101 -14.28 -9.27 10.29
N VAL A 102 -13.80 -9.56 11.51
CA VAL A 102 -13.88 -10.91 12.08
C VAL A 102 -15.28 -11.11 12.64
N LEU A 103 -16.04 -12.03 12.06
CA LEU A 103 -17.33 -12.45 12.60
C LEU A 103 -17.05 -13.52 13.67
N VAL A 104 -17.40 -13.22 14.92
CA VAL A 104 -17.44 -14.22 16.01
C VAL A 104 -18.88 -14.70 16.13
N ASN A 105 -19.06 -16.02 16.17
CA ASN A 105 -20.36 -16.70 16.28
C ASN A 105 -20.51 -17.33 17.66
#